data_AF-K7L8C8-F1
#
_entry.id   AF-K7L8C8-F1
#
_cell.length_a   1.000
_cell.length_b   1.000
_cell.length_c   1.000
_cell.angle_alpha   90.00
_cell.angle_beta   90.00
_cell.angle_gamma   90.00
#
_symmetry.space_group_name_H-M   'P 1'
#
loop_
_entity.id
_entity.type
_entity.pdbx_description
1 polymer ?
#
loop_
_entity_poly.entity_id
_entity_poly.type
_entity_poly.pdbx_seq_one_letter_code
_entity_poly.pdbx_strand_id
1 'polypeptide(L)' 'MKAITIILIVLLVLSVGIENEGPLKVIEARTCQDRLGALNCIQDECHISCIKKHGKLTKVGCSMPLYDCICLYPC' A
#
# COMPACT_ATOMS: atom_id res chain seq x y z
N MET A 1 27.66 21.18 40.65
CA MET A 1 26.41 20.39 40.47
C MET A 1 25.35 21.11 39.62
N LYS A 2 25.17 22.44 39.73
CA LYS A 2 24.15 23.22 38.98
C LYS A 2 24.36 23.30 37.44
N ALA A 3 25.59 23.21 36.95
CA ALA A 3 25.86 23.31 35.51
C ALA A 3 25.36 22.08 34.73
N ILE A 4 25.46 20.89 35.32
CA ILE A 4 25.08 19.62 34.68
C ILE A 4 23.56 19.58 34.46
N THR A 5 22.79 20.07 35.42
CA THR A 5 21.32 20.16 35.31
C THR A 5 20.87 21.10 34.18
N ILE A 6 21.59 22.21 33.94
CA ILE A 6 21.26 23.12 32.84
C ILE A 6 21.50 22.45 31.49
N ILE A 7 22.62 21.73 31.35
CA ILE A 7 22.95 21.00 30.11
C ILE A 7 21.89 19.92 29.81
N LEU A 8 21.44 19.19 30.83
CA LEU A 8 20.39 18.18 30.69
C LEU A 8 19.04 18.78 30.26
N ILE A 9 18.66 19.94 30.79
CA ILE A 9 17.43 20.64 30.40
C ILE A 9 17.52 21.11 28.93
N VAL A 10 18.67 21.64 28.51
CA VAL A 10 18.88 22.07 27.11
C VAL A 10 18.80 20.89 26.15
N LEU A 11 19.40 19.75 26.49
CA LEU A 11 19.33 18.53 25.68
C LEU A 11 17.89 18.00 25.55
N LEU A 12 17.12 18.04 26.63
CA LEU A 12 15.71 17.64 26.62
C LEU A 12 14.89 18.53 25.68
N VAL A 13 15.06 19.86 25.75
CA VAL A 13 14.35 20.80 24.87
C VAL A 13 14.72 20.59 23.40
N LEU A 14 15.98 20.31 23.10
CA LEU A 14 16.43 19.99 21.74
C LEU A 14 15.86 18.66 21.21
N SER A 15 15.63 17.70 22.09
CA SER A 15 15.12 16.36 21.73
C SER A 15 13.63 16.40 21.33
N VAL A 16 12.83 17.24 22.00
CA VAL A 16 11.39 17.41 21.70
C VAL A 16 11.16 17.99 20.29
N GLY A 17 12.14 18.69 19.70
CA GLY A 17 12.04 19.23 18.34
C GLY A 17 12.26 18.22 17.22
N ILE A 18 12.81 17.03 17.50
CA ILE A 18 13.18 16.03 16.49
C ILE A 18 12.01 15.08 16.17
N GLU A 19 10.94 15.08 16.97
CA GLU A 19 9.75 14.24 16.77
C GLU A 19 8.82 14.70 15.64
N ASN A 20 9.27 15.59 14.74
CA ASN A 20 8.51 16.02 13.56
C ASN A 20 8.49 15.00 12.42
N GLU A 21 8.74 13.71 12.71
CA GLU A 21 8.26 12.63 11.86
C GLU A 21 6.74 12.54 12.03
N GLY A 22 6.04 13.51 11.44
CA GLY A 22 4.58 13.49 11.35
C GLY A 22 4.14 12.14 10.81
N PRO A 23 2.97 11.62 11.24
CA PRO A 23 2.52 10.27 10.91
C PRO A 23 2.64 10.10 9.40
N LEU A 24 3.49 9.15 8.97
CA LEU A 24 3.66 8.76 7.58
C LEU A 24 2.27 8.67 6.98
N LYS A 25 1.94 9.67 6.16
CA LYS A 25 0.62 9.80 5.57
C LYS A 25 0.54 8.66 4.57
N VAL A 26 0.03 7.51 5.01
CA VAL A 26 -0.26 6.37 4.16
C VAL A 26 -1.39 6.84 3.25
N ILE A 27 -1.00 7.37 2.10
CA ILE A 27 -1.93 7.61 1.00
C ILE A 27 -2.27 6.20 0.53
N GLU A 28 -3.39 5.65 1.03
CA GLU A 28 -3.92 4.41 0.50
C GLU A 28 -4.09 4.60 -1.01
N ALA A 29 -3.28 3.88 -1.80
CA ALA A 29 -3.37 3.94 -3.25
C ALA A 29 -4.78 3.48 -3.65
N ARG A 30 -5.45 4.26 -4.49
CA ARG A 30 -6.81 3.95 -4.91
C ARG A 30 -6.75 2.62 -5.64
N THR A 31 -7.63 1.69 -5.27
CA THR A 31 -7.69 0.39 -5.95
C THR A 31 -8.76 0.45 -7.03
N CYS A 32 -8.37 0.23 -8.28
CA CYS A 32 -9.29 0.07 -9.42
C CYS A 32 -9.60 -1.41 -9.63
N GLN A 33 -10.78 -1.67 -10.19
CA GLN A 33 -11.22 -3.01 -10.57
C GLN A 33 -11.49 -3.07 -12.07
N ASP A 34 -11.00 -4.13 -12.72
CA ASP A 34 -11.27 -4.43 -14.12
C ASP A 34 -11.70 -5.90 -14.27
N ARG A 35 -12.55 -6.20 -15.25
CA ARG A 35 -13.04 -7.56 -15.54
C ARG A 35 -12.59 -7.97 -16.93
N LEU A 36 -11.79 -9.03 -17.01
CA LEU A 36 -11.45 -9.68 -18.27
C LEU A 36 -12.48 -10.80 -18.46
N GLY A 37 -13.47 -10.59 -19.33
CA GLY A 37 -14.60 -11.50 -19.54
C GLY A 37 -14.20 -12.86 -20.14
N ALA A 38 -13.59 -13.72 -19.32
CA ALA A 38 -13.30 -15.10 -19.65
C ALA A 38 -14.35 -15.99 -18.98
N LEU A 39 -15.18 -16.69 -19.75
CA LEU A 39 -16.23 -17.60 -19.28
C LEU A 39 -15.73 -18.80 -18.44
N ASN A 40 -14.41 -18.96 -18.33
CA ASN A 40 -13.74 -19.95 -17.50
C ASN A 40 -12.47 -19.30 -16.94
N CYS A 41 -12.57 -18.60 -15.82
CA CYS A 41 -11.40 -18.06 -15.14
C CYS A 41 -10.51 -19.19 -14.63
N ILE A 42 -9.39 -19.37 -15.33
CA ILE A 42 -8.22 -20.11 -14.86
C ILE A 42 -7.35 -19.10 -14.14
N GLN A 43 -7.16 -19.31 -12.83
CA GLN A 43 -6.55 -18.30 -11.95
C GLN A 43 -5.16 -17.87 -12.42
N ASP A 44 -4.34 -18.79 -12.93
CA ASP A 44 -3.01 -18.48 -13.46
C ASP A 44 -3.05 -17.65 -14.76
N GLU A 45 -3.95 -17.99 -15.69
CA GLU A 45 -4.12 -17.21 -16.94
C GLU A 45 -4.69 -15.82 -16.67
N CYS A 46 -5.64 -15.74 -15.73
CA CYS A 46 -6.19 -14.48 -15.22
C CYS A 46 -5.08 -13.63 -14.60
N HIS A 47 -4.23 -14.23 -13.75
CA HIS A 47 -3.09 -13.58 -13.13
C HIS A 47 -2.11 -13.01 -14.15
N ILE A 48 -1.69 -13.83 -15.12
CA ILE A 48 -0.79 -13.41 -16.19
C ILE A 48 -1.39 -12.27 -17.00
N SER A 49 -2.67 -12.38 -17.36
CA SER A 49 -3.37 -11.36 -18.16
C SER A 49 -3.52 -10.04 -17.40
N CYS A 50 -3.87 -10.09 -16.11
CA CYS A 50 -3.99 -8.92 -15.26
C CYS A 50 -2.63 -8.26 -14.99
N ILE A 51 -1.58 -9.04 -14.69
CA ILE A 51 -0.21 -8.49 -14.55
C ILE A 51 0.25 -7.85 -15.85
N LYS A 52 -0.01 -8.49 -16.99
CA LYS A 52 0.38 -7.97 -18.31
C LYS A 52 -0.32 -6.64 -18.62
N LYS A 53 -1.57 -6.45 -18.15
CA LYS A 53 -2.35 -5.24 -18.41
C LYS A 53 -2.09 -4.12 -17.40
N HIS A 54 -2.00 -4.43 -16.11
CA HIS A 54 -2.01 -3.46 -15.01
C HIS A 54 -0.72 -3.44 -14.17
N GLY A 55 0.20 -4.37 -14.41
CA GLY A 55 1.50 -4.44 -13.74
C GLY A 55 1.54 -5.36 -12.52
N LYS A 56 2.72 -5.42 -11.89
CA LYS A 56 3.05 -6.42 -10.85
C LYS A 56 2.29 -6.28 -9.53
N LEU A 57 1.72 -5.11 -9.25
CA LEU A 57 0.97 -4.86 -8.01
C LEU A 57 -0.51 -5.28 -8.10
N THR A 58 -0.88 -5.94 -9.19
CA THR A 58 -2.24 -6.41 -9.43
C THR A 58 -2.53 -7.63 -8.59
N LYS A 59 -3.63 -7.58 -7.84
CA LYS A 59 -4.27 -8.75 -7.23
C LYS A 59 -5.31 -9.31 -8.20
N VAL A 60 -5.54 -10.60 -8.15
CA VAL A 60 -6.46 -11.30 -9.05
C VAL A 60 -7.37 -12.25 -8.31
N GLY A 61 -8.58 -12.40 -8.84
CA GLY A 61 -9.53 -13.40 -8.38
C GLY A 61 -10.47 -13.82 -9.49
N CYS A 62 -10.98 -15.04 -9.41
CA CYS A 62 -12.07 -15.53 -10.23
C CYS A 62 -13.39 -15.28 -9.50
N SER A 63 -14.33 -14.58 -10.14
CA SER A 63 -15.65 -14.36 -9.55
C SER A 63 -16.63 -15.48 -9.87
N MET A 64 -17.39 -15.90 -8.86
CA MET A 64 -18.52 -16.82 -9.03
C MET A 64 -19.82 -16.02 -9.19
N PRO A 65 -20.81 -16.49 -9.97
CA PRO A 65 -20.87 -17.77 -10.68
C PRO A 65 -20.40 -17.71 -12.14
N LEU A 66 -20.11 -16.51 -12.66
CA LEU A 66 -19.80 -16.30 -14.09
C LEU A 66 -18.39 -16.76 -14.46
N TYR A 67 -17.57 -17.10 -13.47
CA TYR A 67 -16.15 -17.39 -13.63
C TYR A 67 -15.40 -16.25 -14.33
N ASP A 68 -15.80 -14.98 -14.13
CA ASP A 68 -15.08 -13.84 -14.71
C ASP A 68 -13.75 -13.63 -13.98
N CYS A 69 -12.70 -13.30 -14.74
CA CYS A 69 -11.42 -12.86 -14.21
C CYS A 69 -11.50 -11.40 -13.73
N ILE A 70 -11.19 -11.16 -12.45
CA ILE A 70 -11.17 -9.84 -11.82
C ILE A 70 -9.72 -9.44 -11.54
N CYS A 71 -9.31 -8.28 -12.06
CA CYS A 71 -8.05 -7.61 -11.73
C CYS A 71 -8.32 -6.48 -10.73
N LEU A 72 -7.56 -6.41 -9.64
CA LEU A 72 -7.53 -5.31 -8.68
C LEU A 72 -6.14 -4.69 -8.67
N TYR A 73 -6.01 -3.43 -9.04
CA TYR A 73 -4.70 -2.80 -9.23
C TYR A 73 -4.70 -1.35 -8.73
N PRO A 74 -3.54 -0.82 -8.32
CA PRO A 74 -3.42 0.57 -7.94
C PRO A 74 -3.63 1.51 -9.14
N CYS A 75 -4.46 2.52 -8.90
CA CYS A 75 -4.76 3.70 -9.70
C CYS A 75 -4.98 4.87 -8.70
#